data_AF-A0A841MS45-F1
#
_entry.id   AF-A0A841MS45-F1
#
_cell.length_a   1.000
_cell.length_b   1.000
_cell.length_c   1.000
_cell.angle_alpha   90.00
_cell.angle_beta   90.00
_cell.angle_gamma   90.00
#
_symmetry.space_group_name_H-M   'P 1'
#
loop_
_entity.id
_entity.type
_entity.pdbx_description
1 polymer ?
#
loop_
_entity_poly.entity_id
_entity_poly.type
_entity_poly.pdbx_seq_one_letter_code
_entity_poly.pdbx_strand_id
1 'polypeptide(L)'
;MDVCYIIFSPSLNKFYVGITHEPIHNRVKKHNLHQYGKHRFTAKANDWELYLLLQAQSYSHARRMELKIKKMKSAKFIRELKENLVMQSLLIQQTI
;
A
#
# COMPACT_ATOMS: atom_id res chain seq x y z
N MET A 1 -8.03 -8.49 -9.60
CA MET A 1 -6.92 -7.60 -10.03
C MET A 1 -5.93 -7.56 -8.89
N ASP A 2 -4.67 -7.84 -9.18
CA ASP A 2 -3.59 -7.75 -8.20
C ASP A 2 -3.12 -6.32 -8.10
N VAL A 3 -3.05 -5.79 -6.88
CA VAL A 3 -2.68 -4.40 -6.64
C VAL A 3 -1.69 -4.28 -5.50
N CYS A 4 -0.77 -3.33 -5.63
CA CYS A 4 -0.01 -2.80 -4.51
C CYS A 4 -0.72 -1.54 -4.01
N TYR A 5 -1.03 -1.49 -2.72
CA TYR A 5 -1.73 -0.36 -2.12
C TYR A 5 -0.92 0.25 -0.99
N ILE A 6 -1.14 1.55 -0.80
CA ILE A 6 -0.65 2.31 0.33
C ILE A 6 -1.86 2.87 1.07
N ILE A 7 -1.91 2.66 2.37
CA ILE A 7 -2.88 3.30 3.27
C ILE A 7 -2.14 4.21 4.25
N PHE A 8 -2.82 5.25 4.69
CA PHE A 8 -2.32 6.21 5.67
C PHE A 8 -3.27 6.28 6.86
N SER A 9 -2.71 6.36 8.06
CA SER A 9 -3.45 6.63 9.30
C SER A 9 -3.09 8.03 9.78
N PRO A 10 -4.04 8.99 9.80
CA PRO A 10 -3.81 10.32 10.36
C PRO A 10 -3.41 10.29 11.83
N SER A 11 -4.07 9.47 12.66
CA SER A 11 -3.78 9.37 14.10
C SER A 11 -2.37 8.86 14.39
N LEU A 12 -1.86 7.91 13.61
CA LEU A 12 -0.48 7.42 13.76
C LEU A 12 0.54 8.27 13.01
N ASN A 13 0.10 9.07 12.04
CA ASN A 13 0.95 9.68 11.02
C ASN A 13 1.90 8.65 10.38
N LYS A 14 1.36 7.49 10.01
CA LYS A 14 2.11 6.37 9.43
C LYS A 14 1.47 5.87 8.14
N PHE A 15 2.34 5.45 7.22
CA PHE A 15 1.96 4.70 6.04
C PHE A 15 2.07 3.20 6.29
N TYR A 16 1.18 2.42 5.68
CA TYR A 16 1.32 0.99 5.51
C TYR A 16 1.24 0.65 4.02
N VAL A 17 2.13 -0.25 3.58
CA VAL A 17 2.20 -0.72 2.19
C VAL A 17 1.89 -2.22 2.21
N GLY A 18 0.99 -2.65 1.33
CA GLY A 18 0.59 -4.04 1.20
C GLY A 18 0.15 -4.39 -0.22
N ILE A 19 -0.19 -5.67 -0.41
CA ILE A 19 -0.73 -6.18 -1.67
C ILE A 19 -2.04 -6.93 -1.45
N THR A 20 -2.89 -6.95 -2.47
CA THR A 20 -4.18 -7.64 -2.41
C THR A 20 -4.66 -8.07 -3.79
N HIS A 21 -5.43 -9.17 -3.83
CA HIS A 21 -6.24 -9.58 -4.99
C HIS A 21 -7.74 -9.29 -4.80
N GLU A 22 -8.18 -9.04 -3.57
CA GLU A 22 -9.56 -8.61 -3.26
C GLU A 22 -9.75 -7.11 -3.53
N PRO A 23 -10.99 -6.64 -3.73
CA PRO A 23 -11.30 -5.23 -3.88
C PRO A 23 -10.70 -4.38 -2.74
N ILE A 24 -10.07 -3.25 -3.11
CA ILE A 24 -9.31 -2.42 -2.15
C ILE A 24 -10.15 -1.91 -0.98
N HIS A 25 -11.42 -1.54 -1.23
CA HIS A 25 -12.33 -1.06 -0.18
C HIS A 25 -12.56 -2.14 0.90
N ASN A 26 -12.68 -3.40 0.50
CA ASN A 26 -12.82 -4.51 1.43
C ASN A 26 -11.55 -4.65 2.26
N ARG A 27 -10.36 -4.64 1.61
CA ARG A 27 -9.08 -4.72 2.32
C ARG A 27 -8.92 -3.62 3.37
N VAL A 28 -9.22 -2.37 3.03
CA VAL A 28 -9.16 -1.23 3.97
C VAL A 28 -10.13 -1.43 5.13
N LYS A 29 -11.38 -1.83 4.84
CA LYS A 29 -12.38 -2.15 5.87
C LYS A 29 -11.89 -3.25 6.82
N LYS A 30 -11.25 -4.31 6.31
CA LYS A 30 -10.70 -5.40 7.14
C LYS A 30 -9.59 -4.92 8.08
N HIS A 31 -8.73 -4.00 7.64
CA HIS A 31 -7.71 -3.37 8.50
C HIS A 31 -8.35 -2.54 9.61
N ASN A 32 -9.33 -1.69 9.27
CA ASN A 32 -10.03 -0.86 10.26
C ASN A 32 -10.87 -1.66 11.25
N LEU A 33 -11.36 -2.84 10.84
CA LEU A 33 -12.06 -3.79 11.72
C LEU A 33 -11.12 -4.77 12.43
N HIS A 34 -9.80 -4.63 12.28
CA HIS A 34 -8.77 -5.48 12.89
C HIS A 34 -8.96 -6.99 12.64
N GLN A 35 -9.52 -7.37 11.49
CA GLN A 35 -9.90 -8.76 11.19
C GLN A 35 -8.71 -9.72 11.12
N TYR A 36 -7.49 -9.21 10.94
CA TYR A 36 -6.26 -10.00 10.92
C TYR A 36 -5.62 -10.19 12.31
N GLY A 37 -6.31 -9.78 13.37
CA GLY A 37 -5.87 -9.88 14.76
C GLY A 37 -5.04 -8.69 15.25
N LYS A 38 -5.05 -8.49 16.58
CA LYS A 38 -4.44 -7.32 17.24
C LYS A 38 -2.91 -7.26 17.17
N HIS A 39 -2.24 -8.35 16.81
CA HIS A 39 -0.77 -8.41 16.71
C HIS A 39 -0.23 -7.78 15.41
N ARG A 40 -1.09 -7.45 14.43
CA ARG A 40 -0.68 -6.83 13.17
C ARG A 40 -0.42 -5.34 13.35
N PHE A 41 0.53 -4.80 12.59
CA PHE A 41 0.81 -3.36 12.60
C PHE A 41 -0.43 -2.52 12.31
N THR A 42 -1.26 -2.93 11.34
CA THR A 42 -2.50 -2.22 10.98
C THR A 42 -3.57 -2.29 12.07
N ALA A 43 -3.45 -3.17 13.06
CA ALA A 43 -4.39 -3.19 14.18
C ALA A 43 -4.13 -2.09 15.24
N LYS A 44 -3.08 -1.27 15.07
CA LYS A 44 -2.76 -0.14 15.95
C LYS A 44 -3.68 1.07 15.75
N ALA A 45 -4.43 1.12 14.66
CA ALA A 45 -5.37 2.19 14.34
C ALA A 45 -6.52 1.67 13.47
N ASN A 46 -7.63 2.40 13.48
CA ASN A 46 -8.88 2.09 12.78
C ASN A 46 -9.33 3.20 11.81
N ASP A 47 -8.45 4.17 11.55
CA ASP A 47 -8.63 5.32 10.67
C ASP A 47 -7.77 5.20 9.39
N TRP A 48 -7.50 3.97 8.94
CA TRP A 48 -6.74 3.78 7.71
C TRP A 48 -7.56 4.21 6.50
N GLU A 49 -6.96 5.06 5.69
CA GLU A 49 -7.52 5.57 4.44
C GLU A 49 -6.65 5.16 3.25
N LEU A 50 -7.29 4.90 2.10
CA LEU A 50 -6.56 4.61 0.87
C LEU A 50 -5.78 5.84 0.41
N TYR A 51 -4.46 5.71 0.31
CA TYR A 51 -3.57 6.79 -0.06
C TYR A 51 -3.14 6.73 -1.53
N LEU A 52 -2.76 5.54 -2.00
CA LEU A 52 -2.36 5.26 -3.39
C LEU A 52 -2.66 3.80 -3.74
N LEU A 53 -3.03 3.55 -5.00
CA LEU A 53 -3.30 2.23 -5.54
C LEU A 53 -2.56 2.04 -6.87
N LEU A 54 -1.74 1.00 -6.97
CA LEU A 54 -0.97 0.66 -8.17
C LEU A 54 -1.40 -0.70 -8.70
N GLN A 55 -1.82 -0.74 -9.96
CA GLN A 55 -2.22 -1.98 -10.64
C GLN A 55 -0.98 -2.81 -10.99
N ALA A 56 -1.08 -4.13 -10.78
CA ALA A 56 -0.04 -5.08 -11.14
C ALA A 56 -0.55 -6.05 -12.21
N GLN A 57 0.39 -6.62 -12.97
CA GLN A 57 0.10 -7.67 -13.95
C GLN A 57 -0.11 -9.04 -13.30
N SER A 58 0.42 -9.23 -12.08
CA SER A 58 0.29 -10.46 -11.29
C SER A 58 0.54 -10.18 -9.81
N TYR A 59 0.16 -11.12 -8.95
CA TYR A 59 0.45 -11.06 -7.52
C TYR A 59 1.96 -10.95 -7.22
N SER A 60 2.80 -11.65 -7.99
CA SER A 60 4.26 -11.58 -7.88
C SER A 60 4.81 -10.20 -8.27
N HIS A 61 4.25 -9.58 -9.31
CA HIS A 61 4.57 -8.20 -9.68
C HIS A 61 4.15 -7.22 -8.56
N ALA A 62 2.93 -7.35 -8.02
CA ALA A 62 2.50 -6.54 -6.88
C ALA A 62 3.46 -6.68 -5.69
N ARG A 63 3.94 -7.90 -5.41
CA ARG A 63 4.90 -8.17 -4.34
C ARG A 63 6.26 -7.50 -4.60
N ARG A 64 6.76 -7.49 -5.83
CA ARG A 64 8.00 -6.77 -6.18
C ARG A 64 7.85 -5.26 -5.97
N MET A 65 6.72 -4.67 -6.37
CA MET A 65 6.40 -3.26 -6.08
C MET A 65 6.41 -2.97 -4.57
N GLU A 66 5.70 -3.79 -3.78
CA GLU A 66 5.64 -3.63 -2.31
C GLU A 66 7.04 -3.64 -1.69
N LEU A 67 7.88 -4.62 -2.05
CA LEU A 67 9.23 -4.74 -1.54
C LEU A 67 10.10 -3.54 -1.93
N LYS A 68 10.01 -3.07 -3.18
CA LYS A 68 10.74 -1.90 -3.66
C LYS A 68 10.35 -0.64 -2.87
N ILE A 69 9.05 -0.38 -2.70
CA ILE A 69 8.55 0.76 -1.92
C ILE A 69 9.01 0.66 -0.46
N LYS A 70 8.86 -0.51 0.18
CA LYS A 70 9.28 -0.72 1.58
C LYS A 70 10.79 -0.53 1.77
N LYS A 71 11.61 -0.90 0.77
CA LYS A 71 13.07 -0.71 0.80
C LYS A 71 13.48 0.76 0.86
N MET A 72 12.67 1.66 0.29
CA MET A 72 12.96 3.10 0.32
C MET A 72 12.92 3.69 1.73
N LYS A 73 12.13 3.10 2.65
CA LYS A 73 11.99 3.53 4.06
C LYS A 73 11.77 5.05 4.22
N SER A 74 11.08 5.67 3.26
CA SER A 74 10.97 7.12 3.15
C SER A 74 9.51 7.54 2.96
N ALA A 75 8.99 8.27 3.95
CA ALA A 75 7.66 8.88 3.86
C ALA A 75 7.62 9.99 2.79
N LYS A 76 8.75 10.69 2.56
CA LYS A 76 8.89 11.67 1.47
C LYS A 76 8.71 10.99 0.12
N PHE A 77 9.38 9.85 -0.09
CA PHE A 77 9.23 9.06 -1.32
C PHE A 77 7.78 8.64 -1.58
N ILE A 78 7.04 8.18 -0.55
CA ILE A 78 5.62 7.79 -0.71
C ILE A 78 4.76 8.99 -1.14
N ARG A 79 5.00 10.18 -0.58
CA ARG A 79 4.28 11.41 -0.97
C ARG A 79 4.60 11.81 -2.40
N GLU A 80 5.87 11.81 -2.79
CA GLU A 80 6.30 12.08 -4.16
C GLU A 80 5.73 11.05 -5.15
N LEU A 81 5.71 9.77 -4.77
CA LEU A 81 5.16 8.70 -5.59
C LEU A 81 3.66 8.91 -5.86
N LYS A 82 2.90 9.43 -4.89
CA LYS A 82 1.47 9.73 -5.09
C LYS A 82 1.27 10.82 -6.15
N GLU A 83 2.06 11.88 -6.11
CA GLU A 83 1.89 13.06 -6.98
C GLU A 83 2.53 12.88 -8.37
N ASN A 84 3.50 11.98 -8.52
CA ASN A 84 4.28 11.83 -9.75
C ASN A 84 3.93 10.57 -10.54
N LEU A 85 3.10 10.72 -11.58
CA LEU A 85 2.70 9.62 -12.47
C LEU A 85 3.86 8.98 -13.26
N VAL A 86 4.91 9.75 -13.56
CA VAL A 86 6.11 9.21 -14.23
C VAL A 86 6.84 8.28 -13.28
N MET A 87 6.97 8.65 -12.00
CA MET A 87 7.57 7.77 -10.99
C MET A 87 6.74 6.51 -10.76
N GLN A 88 5.39 6.62 -10.76
CA GLN A 88 4.53 5.43 -10.68
C GLN A 88 4.75 4.50 -11.87
N SER A 89 4.76 5.03 -13.09
CA SER A 89 4.97 4.27 -14.32
C SER A 89 6.34 3.58 -14.33
N LEU A 90 7.39 4.32 -13.94
CA LEU A 90 8.74 3.80 -13.83
C LEU A 90 8.84 2.67 -12.79
N LEU A 91 8.23 2.85 -11.61
CA LEU A 91 8.19 1.83 -10.57
C LEU A 91 7.51 0.55 -11.07
N ILE A 92 6.35 0.69 -11.72
CA ILE A 92 5.61 -0.43 -12.29
C ILE A 92 6.50 -1.15 -13.32
N GLN A 93 7.05 -0.44 -14.31
CA GLN A 93 7.88 -1.03 -15.35
C GLN A 93 9.14 -1.74 -14.81
N GLN A 94 9.82 -1.15 -13.81
CA GLN A 94 11.00 -1.74 -13.19
C GLN A 94 10.72 -2.99 -12.36
N THR A 95 9.45 -3.29 -12.08
CA THR A 95 9.05 -4.40 -11.22
C THR A 95 8.16 -5.43 -11.93
N ILE A 96 7.99 -5.31 -13.25
CA ILE A 96 7.40 -6.35 -14.11
C ILE A 96 8.15 -7.67 -13.98
#